data_AF-A0A2N5SME8-F1
#
_entry.id   AF-A0A2N5SME8-F1
#
_cell.length_a   1.000
_cell.length_b   1.000
_cell.length_c   1.000
_cell.angle_alpha   90.00
_cell.angle_beta   90.00
_cell.angle_gamma   90.00
#
_symmetry.space_group_name_H-M   'P 1'
#
loop_
_entity.id
_entity.type
_entity.pdbx_description
1 polymer ?
#
loop_
_entity_poly.entity_id
_entity_poly.type
_entity_poly.pdbx_seq_one_letter_code
_entity_poly.pdbx_strand_id
1 'polypeptide(L)'
;MESNRLHDMSTTASAVCSGLQGLLDTLESDDPKELNSDNMFSEADYIRTWLKEALFHVFLYFAPLIPETQGLPDQNHIKSWFIVWFTQFNLAIQNFIRAADTLSGC
;
A
#
# COMPACT_ATOMS: atom_id res chain seq x y z
N MET A 1 16.99 -12.60 11.87
CA MET A 1 15.63 -12.15 11.54
C MET A 1 14.67 -12.85 12.48
N GLU A 2 13.95 -12.10 13.32
CA GLU A 2 13.05 -12.68 14.33
C GLU A 2 11.76 -13.18 13.66
N SER A 3 11.27 -14.36 14.02
CA SER A 3 10.07 -14.99 13.43
C SER A 3 8.83 -14.08 13.48
N ASN A 4 8.72 -13.26 14.54
CA ASN A 4 7.60 -12.34 14.72
C ASN A 4 7.53 -11.30 13.59
N ARG A 5 8.68 -10.79 13.13
CA ARG A 5 8.72 -9.76 12.07
C ARG A 5 8.29 -10.29 10.70
N LEU A 6 8.59 -11.56 10.42
CA LEU A 6 8.10 -12.23 9.21
C LEU A 6 6.59 -12.44 9.27
N HIS A 7 6.08 -12.81 10.45
CA HIS A 7 4.64 -12.96 10.66
C HIS A 7 3.91 -11.62 10.50
N ASP A 8 4.42 -10.55 11.11
CA ASP A 8 3.86 -9.20 10.99
C ASP A 8 3.87 -8.71 9.53
N MET A 9 4.95 -8.98 8.78
CA MET A 9 5.03 -8.64 7.36
C MET A 9 4.05 -9.46 6.51
N SER A 10 3.88 -10.75 6.81
CA SER A 10 2.90 -11.60 6.13
C SER A 10 1.46 -11.12 6.38
N THR A 11 1.17 -10.71 7.61
CA THR A 11 -0.14 -10.17 8.00
C THR A 11 -0.42 -8.85 7.29
N THR A 12 0.54 -7.92 7.31
CA THR A 12 0.39 -6.61 6.64
C THR A 12 0.25 -6.76 5.12
N ALA A 13 1.03 -7.65 4.50
CA ALA A 13 0.90 -7.93 3.06
C ALA A 13 -0.47 -8.54 2.71
N SER A 14 -0.96 -9.47 3.55
CA SER A 14 -2.29 -10.06 3.36
C SER A 14 -3.39 -9.00 3.47
N ALA A 15 -3.28 -8.07 4.44
CA ALA A 15 -4.23 -6.98 4.59
C ALA A 15 -4.23 -6.03 3.38
N VAL A 16 -3.06 -5.69 2.81
CA VAL A 16 -2.97 -4.90 1.57
C VAL A 16 -3.68 -5.62 0.41
N CYS A 17 -3.42 -6.91 0.22
CA CYS A 17 -4.08 -7.70 -0.83
C CYS A 17 -5.61 -7.73 -0.64
N SER A 18 -6.09 -7.93 0.58
CA SER A 18 -7.52 -7.92 0.88
C SER A 18 -8.16 -6.57 0.57
N GLY A 19 -7.52 -5.45 0.93
CA GLY A 19 -8.02 -4.11 0.60
C GLY A 19 -8.04 -3.85 -0.91
N LEU A 20 -6.99 -4.27 -1.63
CA LEU A 20 -6.97 -4.15 -3.10
C LEU A 20 -8.08 -4.97 -3.75
N GLN A 21 -8.36 -6.16 -3.24
CA GLN A 21 -9.47 -6.98 -3.73
C GLN A 21 -10.83 -6.32 -3.44
N GLY A 22 -11.05 -5.82 -2.22
CA GLY A 22 -12.29 -5.12 -1.87
C GLY A 22 -12.52 -3.86 -2.72
N LEU A 23 -11.43 -3.13 -3.02
CA LEU A 23 -11.48 -1.99 -3.95
C LEU A 23 -11.84 -2.44 -5.37
N LEU A 24 -11.25 -3.53 -5.87
CA LEU A 24 -11.54 -4.06 -7.19
C LEU A 24 -13.00 -4.52 -7.30
N ASP A 25 -13.47 -5.28 -6.31
CA ASP A 25 -14.85 -5.77 -6.23
C ASP A 25 -15.84 -4.60 -6.25
N THR A 26 -15.53 -3.51 -5.53
CA THR A 26 -16.34 -2.27 -5.52
C THR A 26 -16.37 -1.59 -6.89
N LEU A 27 -15.24 -1.55 -7.60
CA LEU A 27 -15.12 -0.91 -8.91
C LEU A 27 -15.78 -1.73 -10.04
N GLU A 28 -15.77 -3.05 -9.91
CA GLU A 28 -16.38 -3.98 -10.88
C GLU A 28 -17.88 -4.22 -10.63
N SER A 29 -18.42 -3.72 -9.51
CA SER A 29 -19.82 -3.90 -9.17
C SER A 29 -20.75 -3.16 -10.14
N ASP A 30 -21.75 -3.89 -10.63
CA ASP A 30 -22.86 -3.33 -11.41
C ASP A 30 -23.91 -2.63 -10.51
N ASP A 31 -23.79 -2.71 -9.18
CA ASP A 31 -24.70 -2.03 -8.24
C ASP A 31 -24.22 -0.57 -7.97
N PRO A 32 -24.97 0.46 -8.40
CA PRO A 32 -24.63 1.85 -8.14
C PRO A 32 -24.55 2.21 -6.65
N LYS A 33 -25.13 1.39 -5.77
CA LYS A 33 -25.07 1.60 -4.31
C LYS A 33 -23.75 1.15 -3.71
N GLU A 34 -23.09 0.17 -4.32
CA GLU A 34 -21.76 -0.29 -3.91
C GLU A 34 -20.70 0.72 -4.34
N LEU A 35 -20.92 1.38 -5.48
CA LEU A 35 -20.11 2.46 -6.03
C LEU A 35 -20.39 3.81 -5.34
N ASN A 36 -20.27 3.82 -4.01
CA ASN A 36 -20.38 5.03 -3.19
C ASN A 36 -19.00 5.51 -2.71
N SER A 37 -18.87 6.84 -2.55
CA SER A 37 -17.62 7.49 -2.16
C SER A 37 -17.10 7.03 -0.80
N ASP A 38 -17.98 6.69 0.14
CA ASP A 38 -17.61 6.31 1.51
C ASP A 38 -16.90 4.95 1.55
N ASN A 39 -17.41 3.97 0.78
CA ASN A 39 -16.79 2.66 0.61
C ASN A 39 -15.43 2.79 -0.07
N MET A 40 -15.37 3.54 -1.18
CA MET A 40 -14.13 3.79 -1.91
C MET A 40 -13.09 4.47 -1.00
N PHE A 41 -13.52 5.44 -0.19
CA PHE A 41 -12.65 6.10 0.78
C PHE A 41 -12.14 5.12 1.84
N SER A 42 -13.03 4.31 2.43
CA SER A 42 -12.68 3.31 3.44
C SER A 42 -11.64 2.32 2.93
N GLU A 43 -11.84 1.76 1.72
CA GLU A 43 -10.90 0.81 1.13
C GLU A 43 -9.55 1.48 0.81
N ALA A 44 -9.57 2.69 0.25
CA ALA A 44 -8.34 3.45 -0.03
C ALA A 44 -7.57 3.78 1.26
N ASP A 45 -8.27 4.13 2.35
CA ASP A 45 -7.68 4.40 3.67
C ASP A 45 -7.09 3.14 4.30
N TYR A 46 -7.79 2.01 4.17
CA TYR A 46 -7.36 0.69 4.63
C TYR A 46 -6.08 0.26 3.90
N ILE A 47 -6.06 0.29 2.56
CA ILE A 47 -4.87 0.01 1.75
C ILE A 47 -3.71 0.92 2.16
N ARG A 48 -3.97 2.23 2.31
CA ARG A 48 -2.95 3.20 2.71
C ARG A 48 -2.31 2.83 4.04
N THR A 49 -3.12 2.48 5.03
CA THR A 49 -2.65 2.17 6.39
C THR A 49 -1.74 0.94 6.39
N TRP A 50 -2.20 -0.16 5.81
CA TRP A 50 -1.44 -1.41 5.80
C TRP A 50 -0.21 -1.36 4.90
N LEU A 51 -0.28 -0.63 3.79
CA LEU A 51 0.87 -0.45 2.91
C LEU A 51 1.94 0.42 3.57
N LYS A 52 1.56 1.47 4.29
CA LYS A 52 2.50 2.26 5.10
C LYS A 52 3.20 1.38 6.13
N GLU A 53 2.43 0.57 6.87
CA GLU A 53 2.94 -0.37 7.87
C GLU A 53 3.95 -1.36 7.24
N ALA A 54 3.58 -1.99 6.13
CA ALA A 54 4.41 -2.96 5.42
C ALA A 54 5.71 -2.33 4.90
N LEU A 55 5.61 -1.19 4.21
CA LEU A 55 6.79 -0.49 3.66
C LEU A 55 7.73 -0.02 4.78
N PHE A 56 7.18 0.44 5.91
CA PHE A 56 7.96 0.81 7.09
C PHE A 56 8.72 -0.38 7.68
N HIS A 57 8.07 -1.53 7.80
CA HIS A 57 8.71 -2.77 8.25
C HIS A 57 9.86 -3.17 7.32
N VAL A 58 9.64 -3.14 6.00
CA VAL A 58 10.70 -3.46 5.04
C VAL A 58 11.87 -2.49 5.16
N PHE A 59 11.58 -1.19 5.24
CA PHE A 59 12.60 -0.16 5.34
C PHE A 59 13.44 -0.26 6.63
N LEU A 60 12.82 -0.50 7.78
CA LEU A 60 13.52 -0.55 9.06
C LEU A 60 14.20 -1.87 9.37
N TYR A 61 13.59 -2.99 8.98
CA TYR A 61 14.01 -4.30 9.47
C TYR A 61 14.65 -5.19 8.41
N PHE A 62 14.32 -4.99 7.13
CA PHE A 62 14.80 -5.85 6.05
C PHE A 62 15.87 -5.16 5.21
N ALA A 63 15.68 -3.89 4.86
CA ALA A 63 16.68 -3.14 4.08
C ALA A 63 18.07 -3.10 4.76
N PRO A 64 18.20 -2.95 6.09
CA PRO A 64 19.51 -2.97 6.75
C PRO A 64 20.18 -4.35 6.80
N LEU A 65 19.46 -5.43 6.51
CA LEU A 65 20.03 -6.78 6.46
C LEU A 65 20.73 -7.08 5.12
N ILE A 66 20.48 -6.25 4.10
CA ILE A 66 21.10 -6.40 2.78
C ILE A 66 22.59 -6.05 2.92
N PRO A 67 23.52 -6.93 2.55
CA PRO A 67 24.94 -6.61 2.64
C PRO A 67 25.29 -5.40 1.78
N GLU A 68 26.11 -4.49 2.30
CA GLU A 68 26.74 -3.46 1.48
C GLU A 68 27.79 -4.11 0.59
N THR A 69 27.39 -4.45 -0.64
CA THR A 69 28.30 -4.96 -1.66
C THR A 69 28.63 -3.85 -2.66
N GLN A 70 29.76 -3.96 -3.36
CA GLN A 70 30.12 -3.06 -4.47
C GLN A 70 29.19 -3.22 -5.70
N GLY A 71 28.18 -4.09 -5.63
CA GLY A 71 27.20 -4.36 -6.69
C GLY A 71 25.77 -4.03 -6.27
N LEU A 72 24.91 -3.78 -7.25
CA LEU A 72 23.49 -3.53 -7.03
C LEU A 72 22.69 -4.86 -7.00
N PRO A 73 21.62 -4.94 -6.18
CA PRO A 73 21.12 -3.89 -5.30
C PRO A 73 21.84 -3.86 -3.94
N ASP A 74 22.34 -2.69 -3.55
CA ASP A 74 22.86 -2.41 -2.20
C ASP A 74 21.77 -1.78 -1.30
N GLN A 75 22.10 -1.53 -0.04
CA GLN A 75 21.14 -0.92 0.90
C GLN A 75 20.64 0.46 0.44
N ASN A 76 21.50 1.27 -0.17
CA ASN A 76 21.17 2.64 -0.55
C ASN A 76 20.22 2.66 -1.75
N HIS A 77 20.43 1.75 -2.70
CA HIS A 77 19.55 1.51 -3.82
C HIS A 77 18.16 1.11 -3.33
N ILE A 78 18.09 0.13 -2.43
CA ILE A 78 16.81 -0.36 -1.90
C ILE A 78 16.09 0.74 -1.12
N LYS A 79 16.77 1.47 -0.23
CA LYS A 79 16.19 2.60 0.50
C LYS A 79 15.64 3.69 -0.44
N SER A 80 16.39 4.02 -1.50
CA SER A 80 15.96 5.02 -2.49
C SER A 80 14.73 4.55 -3.27
N TRP A 81 14.71 3.29 -3.70
CA TRP A 81 13.57 2.67 -4.35
C TRP A 81 12.33 2.69 -3.44
N PHE A 82 12.49 2.37 -2.14
CA PHE A 82 11.41 2.43 -1.16
C PHE A 82 10.79 3.83 -1.04
N ILE A 83 11.62 4.87 -0.97
CA ILE A 83 11.14 6.26 -0.89
C ILE A 83 10.30 6.60 -2.12
N VAL A 84 10.79 6.27 -3.32
CA VAL A 84 10.07 6.54 -4.57
C VAL A 84 8.71 5.83 -4.58
N TRP A 85 8.68 4.53 -4.28
CA TRP A 85 7.43 3.77 -4.27
C TRP A 85 6.43 4.29 -3.22
N PHE A 86 6.91 4.59 -2.02
CA PHE A 86 6.07 5.18 -0.97
C PHE A 86 5.44 6.50 -1.43
N THR A 87 6.20 7.38 -2.07
CA THR A 87 5.69 8.64 -2.61
C THR A 87 4.64 8.39 -3.69
N GLN A 88 4.94 7.54 -4.68
CA GLN A 88 4.01 7.24 -5.78
C GLN A 88 2.70 6.63 -5.28
N PHE A 89 2.76 5.72 -4.31
CA PHE A 89 1.57 5.13 -3.71
C PHE A 89 0.70 6.15 -2.98
N ASN A 90 1.30 7.03 -2.17
CA ASN A 90 0.52 8.07 -1.50
C ASN A 90 -0.15 9.02 -2.52
N LEU A 91 0.55 9.35 -3.61
CA LEU A 91 -0.03 10.15 -4.71
C LEU A 91 -1.21 9.43 -5.38
N ALA A 92 -1.05 8.13 -5.68
CA ALA A 92 -2.11 7.33 -6.28
C ALA A 92 -3.37 7.28 -5.40
N ILE A 93 -3.23 7.04 -4.09
CA ILE A 93 -4.34 7.04 -3.14
C ILE A 93 -5.01 8.41 -3.05
N GLN A 94 -4.24 9.50 -2.99
CA GLN A 94 -4.80 10.85 -2.97
C GLN A 94 -5.58 11.17 -4.24
N ASN A 95 -5.06 10.79 -5.41
CA ASN A 95 -5.74 10.99 -6.68
C ASN A 95 -7.01 10.14 -6.78
N PHE A 96 -6.98 8.91 -6.28
CA PHE A 96 -8.14 8.04 -6.21
C PHE A 96 -9.25 8.63 -5.32
N ILE A 97 -8.90 9.08 -4.11
CA ILE A 97 -9.87 9.72 -3.20
C ILE A 97 -10.51 10.95 -3.87
N ARG A 98 -9.71 11.82 -4.50
CA ARG A 98 -10.24 12.98 -5.24
C ARG A 98 -11.18 12.58 -6.37
N ALA A 99 -10.88 11.51 -7.10
CA ALA A 99 -11.74 11.01 -8.16
C ALA A 99 -13.07 10.47 -7.61
N ALA A 100 -13.04 9.74 -6.49
CA ALA A 100 -14.23 9.27 -5.80
C ALA A 100 -15.11 10.44 -5.32
N ASP A 101 -14.51 11.50 -4.75
CA ASP A 101 -15.24 12.71 -4.35
C ASP A 101 -15.94 13.36 -5.55
N THR A 102 -15.27 13.47 -6.71
CA THR A 102 -15.89 14.07 -7.90
C THR A 102 -17.08 13.28 -8.45
N LEU A 103 -17.09 11.95 -8.27
CA LEU A 103 -18.20 11.09 -8.67
C LEU A 103 -19.44 11.32 -7.78
N SER A 104 -19.23 11.58 -6.48
CA SER A 104 -20.33 11.86 -5.53
C SER A 104 -21.01 13.22 -5.73
N GLY A 105 -20.39 14.13 -6.51
CA GLY A 105 -20.88 15.47 -6.78
C GLY A 105 -21.62 15.66 -8.12
N CYS A 106 -21.81 14.60 -8.91
CA CYS A 106 -22.58 14.61 -10.17
C CYS A 106 -24.01 14.08 -9.94
#